data_AF-A0A1G2MRC1-F1
#
_entry.id   AF-A0A1G2MRC1-F1
#
_cell.length_a   1.000
_cell.length_b   1.000
_cell.length_c   1.000
_cell.angle_alpha   90.00
_cell.angle_beta   90.00
_cell.angle_gamma   90.00
#
_symmetry.space_group_name_H-M   'P 1'
#
loop_
_entity.id
_entity.type
_entity.pdbx_description
1 polymer ?
#
loop_
_entity_poly.entity_id
_entity_poly.type
_entity_poly.pdbx_seq_one_letter_code
_entity_poly.pdbx_strand_id
1 'polypeptide(L)'
;MRFIKRYKNVYLSLASYIIALSSYFYLLFIPNISPAFVYSPTLVLILIGILFAYISNKSKESSWAGNLLMAIGILILLFPFYAIPLAMLLDFIFIK
;
A
#
# COMPACT_ATOMS: atom_id res chain seq x y z
N MET A 1 18.38 -8.41 19.76
CA MET A 1 18.57 -8.54 18.29
C MET A 1 17.97 -9.79 17.63
N ARG A 2 17.69 -10.92 18.33
CA ARG A 2 17.09 -12.12 17.68
C ARG A 2 15.65 -11.92 17.19
N PHE A 3 14.84 -11.09 17.87
CA PHE A 3 13.44 -10.82 17.48
C PHE A 3 13.31 -10.08 16.14
N ILE A 4 14.14 -9.06 15.91
CA ILE A 4 14.13 -8.27 14.65
C ILE A 4 14.45 -9.17 13.44
N LYS A 5 15.39 -10.11 13.60
CA LYS A 5 15.71 -11.08 12.56
C LYS A 5 14.56 -12.04 12.25
N ARG A 6 13.68 -12.31 13.23
CA ARG A 6 12.57 -13.26 13.09
C ARG A 6 11.39 -12.70 12.29
N TYR A 7 11.15 -11.39 12.32
CA TYR A 7 10.03 -10.76 11.62
C TYR A 7 10.49 -9.76 10.55
N LYS A 8 11.70 -9.98 10.01
CA LYS A 8 12.34 -9.07 9.08
C LYS A 8 11.42 -8.74 7.90
N ASN A 9 10.74 -9.73 7.32
CA ASN A 9 9.91 -9.52 6.14
C ASN A 9 8.59 -8.82 6.48
N VAL A 10 8.05 -9.03 7.69
CA VAL A 10 6.91 -8.26 8.21
C VAL A 10 7.29 -6.78 8.30
N TYR A 11 8.44 -6.47 8.90
CA TYR A 11 8.92 -5.09 9.03
C TYR A 11 9.23 -4.45 7.68
N LEU A 12 9.83 -5.18 6.74
CA LEU A 12 10.10 -4.69 5.39
C LEU A 12 8.81 -4.39 4.63
N SER A 13 7.81 -5.27 4.72
CA SER A 13 6.50 -5.06 4.12
C SER A 13 5.82 -3.81 4.69
N LEU A 14 5.78 -3.70 6.02
CA LEU A 14 5.19 -2.56 6.71
C LEU A 14 5.90 -1.24 6.36
N ALA A 15 7.24 -1.24 6.37
CA ALA A 15 8.03 -0.08 6.00
C ALA A 15 7.77 0.35 4.55
N SER A 16 7.65 -0.62 3.63
CA SER A 16 7.32 -0.34 2.23
C SER A 16 5.96 0.35 2.09
N TYR A 17 4.95 -0.10 2.81
CA TYR A 17 3.63 0.54 2.80
C TYR A 17 3.63 1.94 3.43
N ILE A 18 4.35 2.12 4.54
CA ILE A 18 4.49 3.44 5.17
C ILE A 18 5.17 4.41 4.20
N ILE A 19 6.27 4.01 3.57
CA ILE A 19 6.98 4.84 2.60
C ILE A 19 6.09 5.12 1.37
N ALA A 20 5.33 4.13 0.89
CA ALA A 20 4.39 4.31 -0.21
C ALA A 20 3.33 5.39 0.11
N LEU A 21 2.72 5.34 1.30
CA LEU A 21 1.75 6.31 1.76
C LEU A 21 2.37 7.70 1.97
N SER A 22 3.51 7.78 2.67
CA SER A 22 4.20 9.03 2.92
C SER A 22 4.63 9.71 1.62
N SER A 23 5.19 8.96 0.68
CA SER A 23 5.57 9.48 -0.64
C SER A 23 4.35 9.91 -1.45
N TYR A 24 3.28 9.13 -1.44
CA TYR A 24 2.03 9.48 -2.13
C TYR A 24 1.50 10.83 -1.66
N PHE A 25 1.31 10.99 -0.34
CA PHE A 25 0.81 12.26 0.21
C PHE A 25 1.80 13.40 -0.03
N TYR A 26 3.10 13.20 0.18
CA TYR A 26 4.10 14.22 -0.06
C TYR A 26 4.10 14.72 -1.51
N LEU A 27 4.09 13.80 -2.48
CA LEU A 27 4.12 14.14 -3.90
C LEU A 27 2.83 14.84 -4.35
N LEU A 28 1.67 14.51 -3.76
CA LEU A 28 0.41 15.22 -4.04
C LEU A 28 0.45 16.71 -3.67
N PHE A 29 1.29 17.14 -2.73
CA PHE A 29 1.44 18.55 -2.36
C PHE A 29 2.32 19.34 -3.34
N ILE A 30 3.02 18.68 -4.27
CA ILE A 30 3.86 19.36 -5.25
C ILE A 30 2.97 19.90 -6.39
N PRO A 31 2.92 21.23 -6.61
CA PRO A 31 2.11 21.80 -7.68
C PRO A 31 2.59 21.34 -9.06
N ASN A 32 1.65 21.09 -9.97
CA ASN A 32 1.90 20.66 -11.36
C ASN A 32 2.70 19.36 -11.52
N ILE A 33 2.79 18.51 -10.49
CA ILE A 33 3.40 17.20 -10.66
C ILE A 33 2.53 16.32 -11.56
N SER A 34 3.15 15.63 -12.52
CA SER A 34 2.38 14.69 -13.35
C SER A 34 1.89 13.53 -12.47
N PRO A 35 0.62 13.12 -12.59
CA PRO A 35 0.06 12.01 -11.82
C PRO A 35 0.88 10.72 -11.97
N ALA A 36 1.48 10.49 -13.14
CA ALA A 36 2.33 9.34 -13.38
C ALA A 36 3.53 9.28 -12.42
N PHE A 37 4.14 10.42 -12.08
CA PHE A 37 5.25 10.50 -11.12
C PHE A 37 4.83 10.29 -9.66
N VAL A 38 3.54 10.44 -9.36
CA VAL A 38 2.97 10.11 -8.05
C VAL A 38 2.64 8.62 -7.99
N TYR A 39 1.86 8.13 -8.95
CA TYR A 39 1.33 6.77 -8.91
C TYR A 39 2.37 5.68 -9.17
N SER A 40 3.33 5.90 -10.07
CA SER A 40 4.33 4.87 -10.40
C SER A 40 5.24 4.47 -9.22
N PRO A 41 5.88 5.39 -8.47
CA PRO A 41 6.69 4.99 -7.32
C PRO A 41 5.82 4.40 -6.19
N THR A 42 4.62 4.94 -5.96
CA THR A 42 3.69 4.39 -4.97
C THR A 42 3.29 2.96 -5.32
N LEU A 43 2.98 2.68 -6.59
CA LEU A 43 2.65 1.33 -7.07
C LEU A 43 3.80 0.35 -6.84
N VAL A 44 5.03 0.74 -7.20
CA VAL A 44 6.22 -0.12 -7.02
C VAL A 44 6.43 -0.45 -5.53
N LEU A 45 6.31 0.53 -4.64
CA LEU A 45 6.47 0.32 -3.20
C LEU A 45 5.36 -0.57 -2.62
N ILE A 46 4.12 -0.46 -3.11
CA ILE A 46 3.03 -1.36 -2.71
C ILE A 46 3.34 -2.79 -3.16
N LEU A 47 3.79 -2.99 -4.41
CA LEU A 47 4.14 -4.31 -4.92
C LEU A 47 5.30 -4.94 -4.13
N ILE A 48 6.32 -4.16 -3.78
CA ILE A 48 7.42 -4.60 -2.91
C ILE A 48 6.87 -5.01 -1.53
N GLY A 49 5.94 -4.22 -0.96
CA GLY A 49 5.31 -4.53 0.31
C GLY A 49 4.53 -5.86 0.28
N ILE A 50 3.77 -6.11 -0.79
CA ILE A 50 3.04 -7.36 -1.02
C ILE A 50 4.02 -8.54 -1.14
N LEU A 51 5.11 -8.36 -1.90
CA LEU A 51 6.13 -9.38 -2.08
C LEU A 51 6.72 -9.82 -0.73
N PHE A 52 7.11 -8.86 0.13
CA PHE A 52 7.63 -9.19 1.45
C PHE A 52 6.58 -9.79 2.39
N ALA A 53 5.32 -9.38 2.29
CA ALA A 53 4.22 -10.01 3.03
C ALA A 53 4.04 -11.49 2.64
N TYR A 54 4.08 -11.77 1.33
CA TYR A 54 4.02 -13.12 0.79
C TYR A 54 5.21 -13.98 1.24
N ILE A 55 6.43 -13.43 1.16
CA ILE A 55 7.63 -14.12 1.62
C ILE A 55 7.52 -14.42 3.12
N SER A 56 7.08 -13.46 3.94
CA SER A 56 6.89 -13.64 5.39
C SER A 56 5.93 -14.79 5.72
N ASN A 57 4.85 -14.91 4.95
CA ASN A 57 3.90 -16.01 5.09
C ASN A 57 4.53 -17.35 4.70
N LYS A 58 5.23 -17.41 3.55
CA LYS A 58 5.90 -18.63 3.07
C LYS A 58 7.04 -19.09 3.99
N SER A 59 7.82 -18.17 4.55
CA SER A 59 8.90 -18.47 5.50
C SER A 59 8.40 -18.75 6.92
N LYS A 60 7.08 -18.67 7.16
CA LYS A 60 6.44 -18.85 8.47
C LYS A 60 7.02 -17.95 9.57
N GLU A 61 7.48 -16.75 9.20
CA GLU A 61 7.90 -15.73 10.17
C GLU A 61 6.70 -15.31 11.01
N SER A 62 5.59 -15.01 10.35
CA SER A 62 4.27 -14.85 10.95
C SER A 62 3.20 -15.06 9.88
N SER A 63 2.55 -16.22 9.86
CA SER A 63 1.50 -16.51 8.87
C SER A 63 0.32 -15.54 8.97
N TRP A 64 -0.06 -15.17 10.20
CA TRP A 64 -1.15 -14.21 10.42
C TRP A 64 -0.79 -12.82 9.91
N ALA A 65 0.39 -12.28 10.30
CA ALA A 65 0.79 -10.94 9.88
C ALA A 65 1.08 -10.87 8.37
N GLY A 66 1.71 -11.91 7.79
CA GLY A 66 1.96 -12.00 6.36
C GLY A 66 0.67 -12.00 5.54
N ASN A 67 -0.34 -12.80 5.93
CA ASN A 67 -1.65 -12.80 5.27
C ASN A 67 -2.37 -11.46 5.40
N LEU A 68 -2.36 -10.86 6.60
CA LEU A 68 -3.00 -9.56 6.83
C LEU A 68 -2.35 -8.47 5.97
N LEU A 69 -1.01 -8.38 5.96
CA LEU A 69 -0.27 -7.41 5.16
C LEU A 69 -0.46 -7.63 3.65
N MET A 70 -0.62 -8.87 3.21
CA MET A 70 -0.93 -9.19 1.82
C MET A 70 -2.33 -8.71 1.45
N ALA A 71 -3.33 -8.96 2.29
CA ALA A 71 -4.70 -8.46 2.10
C ALA A 71 -4.75 -6.93 2.08
N ILE A 72 -4.04 -6.27 3.00
CA ILE A 72 -3.91 -4.80 3.03
C ILE A 72 -3.30 -4.30 1.72
N GLY A 73 -2.19 -4.88 1.25
CA GLY A 73 -1.56 -4.45 0.01
C GLY A 73 -2.47 -4.61 -1.22
N ILE A 74 -3.22 -5.71 -1.30
CA ILE A 74 -4.21 -5.93 -2.36
C ILE A 74 -5.35 -4.90 -2.28
N LEU A 75 -5.85 -4.60 -1.08
CA LEU A 75 -6.84 -3.54 -0.87
C LEU A 75 -6.29 -2.15 -1.21
N ILE A 76 -4.99 -1.89 -1.05
CA ILE A 76 -4.43 -0.61 -1.50
C ILE A 76 -4.37 -0.58 -3.02
N LEU A 77 -3.95 -1.68 -3.68
CA LEU A 77 -3.90 -1.77 -5.15
C LEU A 77 -5.27 -1.60 -5.80
N LEU A 78 -6.31 -2.18 -5.20
CA LEU A 78 -7.65 -2.12 -5.75
C LEU A 78 -8.37 -0.80 -5.41
N PHE A 79 -7.81 0.01 -4.49
CA PHE A 79 -8.40 1.27 -4.03
C PHE A 79 -8.93 2.19 -5.14
N PRO A 80 -8.18 2.46 -6.22
CA PRO A 80 -8.65 3.33 -7.28
C PRO A 80 -9.94 2.82 -7.95
N PHE A 81 -10.14 1.51 -8.03
CA PHE A 81 -11.27 0.91 -8.75
C PHE A 81 -12.61 1.06 -8.00
N TYR A 82 -12.59 1.24 -6.67
CA TYR A 82 -13.81 1.52 -5.89
C TYR A 82 -13.90 2.95 -5.38
N ALA A 83 -12.77 3.63 -5.14
CA ALA A 83 -12.78 5.03 -4.70
C ALA A 83 -13.36 5.96 -5.76
N ILE A 84 -13.03 5.75 -7.05
CA ILE A 84 -13.51 6.61 -8.14
C ILE A 84 -15.04 6.48 -8.33
N PRO A 85 -15.63 5.28 -8.46
CA PRO A 85 -17.09 5.14 -8.55
C PRO A 85 -17.81 5.65 -7.31
N LEU A 86 -17.25 5.44 -6.11
CA LEU A 86 -17.84 5.91 -4.87
C LEU A 86 -17.86 7.44 -4.79
N ALA A 87 -16.78 8.11 -5.19
CA ALA A 87 -16.72 9.57 -5.28
C ALA A 87 -17.76 10.11 -6.27
N MET A 88 -17.86 9.51 -7.46
CA MET A 88 -18.88 9.88 -8.46
C MET A 88 -20.31 9.70 -7.94
N LEU A 89 -20.58 8.62 -7.21
CA LEU A 89 -21.88 8.37 -6.60
C LEU A 89 -22.21 9.42 -5.52
N LEU A 90 -21.25 9.74 -4.65
CA LEU A 90 -21.42 10.74 -3.60
C LEU A 90 -21.68 12.13 -4.21
N ASP A 91 -20.89 12.54 -5.20
CA ASP A 91 -21.10 13.80 -5.92
C ASP A 91 -22.51 13.85 -6.54
N PHE A 92 -22.97 12.77 -7.17
CA PHE A 92 -24.32 12.70 -7.74
C PHE A 92 -25.44 12.84 -6.69
N ILE A 93 -25.24 12.30 -5.47
CA ILE A 93 -26.21 12.36 -4.38
C ILE A 93 -26.25 13.76 -3.74
N PHE A 94 -25.10 14.41 -3.57
CA PHE A 94 -24.99 15.69 -2.86
C PHE A 94 -25.10 16.95 -3.74
N ILE A 95 -25.01 16.82 -5.07
CA ILE A 95 -25.23 17.92 -6.03
C ILE A 95 -26.72 18.04 -6.44
N LYS A 96 -27.56 17.06 -6.09
CA LYS A 96 -29.02 17.15 -6.16
C LYS A 96 -29.61 17.70 -4.86
#